data_AF-A0A3Q0FVE9-F1
#
_entry.id   AF-A0A3Q0FVE9-F1
#
_cell.length_a   1.000
_cell.length_b   1.000
_cell.length_c   1.000
_cell.angle_alpha   90.00
_cell.angle_beta   90.00
_cell.angle_gamma   90.00
#
_symmetry.space_group_name_H-M   'P 1'
#
loop_
_entity.id
_entity.type
_entity.pdbx_description
1 polymer ?
#
loop_
_entity_poly.entity_id
_entity_poly.type
_entity_poly.pdbx_seq_one_letter_code
_entity_poly.pdbx_strand_id
1 'polypeptide(L)'
;MFGMLFSIRSFVAKMSPVDMRDGFLCFQTSKYKLHYYETPTGLRFVLTTDLGVGSARDALQHLYSNIYVGLGVKNPLCPLGEPVQSELFRSRLDAFVRALPF
;
A
#
# COMPACT_ATOMS: atom_id res chain seq x y z
N MET A 1 -9.32 -6.04 7.89
CA MET A 1 -8.47 -6.29 6.70
C MET A 1 -7.08 -6.82 7.06
N PHE A 2 -6.42 -6.28 8.09
CA PHE A 2 -5.07 -6.68 8.51
C PHE A 2 -4.85 -8.20 8.67
N GLY A 3 -5.73 -8.90 9.37
CA GLY A 3 -5.56 -10.35 9.63
C GLY A 3 -5.51 -11.19 8.36
N MET A 4 -6.30 -10.85 7.34
CA MET A 4 -6.28 -11.53 6.04
C MET A 4 -4.91 -11.35 5.35
N LEU A 5 -4.41 -10.12 5.29
CA LEU A 5 -3.13 -9.79 4.65
C LEU A 5 -1.96 -10.45 5.40
N PHE A 6 -2.02 -10.48 6.72
CA PHE A 6 -1.03 -11.17 7.54
C PHE A 6 -0.98 -12.67 7.26
N SER A 7 -2.15 -13.31 7.14
CA SER A 7 -2.26 -14.73 6.80
C SER A 7 -1.78 -15.01 5.38
N ILE A 8 -2.16 -14.19 4.39
CA ILE A 8 -1.71 -14.33 2.99
C ILE A 8 -0.19 -14.21 2.91
N ARG A 9 0.41 -13.24 3.59
CA ARG A 9 1.87 -13.08 3.60
C ARG A 9 2.56 -14.32 4.14
N SER A 10 2.08 -14.84 5.27
CA SER A 10 2.62 -16.05 5.89
C SER A 10 2.40 -17.29 5.01
N PHE A 11 1.29 -17.35 4.31
CA PHE A 11 0.96 -18.42 3.37
C PHE A 11 1.88 -18.40 2.15
N VAL A 12 2.03 -17.25 1.48
CA VAL A 12 2.90 -17.08 0.31
C VAL A 12 4.36 -17.40 0.65
N ALA A 13 4.84 -16.94 1.82
CA ALA A 13 6.20 -17.24 2.28
C ALA A 13 6.46 -18.73 2.50
N LYS A 14 5.46 -19.50 2.97
CA LYS A 14 5.59 -20.95 3.20
C LYS A 14 5.37 -21.80 1.95
N MET A 15 4.55 -21.30 1.02
CA MET A 15 4.18 -22.03 -0.19
C MET A 15 5.13 -21.80 -1.35
N SER A 16 5.93 -20.73 -1.31
CA SER A 16 6.90 -20.46 -2.37
C SER A 16 7.98 -21.54 -2.40
N PRO A 17 8.22 -22.18 -3.56
CA PRO A 17 9.29 -23.17 -3.71
C PRO A 17 10.69 -22.54 -3.73
N VAL A 18 10.77 -21.21 -3.76
CA VAL A 18 12.00 -20.40 -3.83
C VAL A 18 11.95 -19.24 -2.83
N ASP A 19 13.11 -18.77 -2.39
CA ASP A 19 13.21 -17.58 -1.55
C ASP A 19 12.68 -16.34 -2.28
N MET A 20 11.56 -15.81 -1.82
CA MET A 20 10.95 -14.61 -2.41
C MET A 20 11.59 -13.35 -1.84
N ARG A 21 12.11 -12.48 -2.71
CA ARG A 21 12.60 -11.15 -2.31
C ARG A 21 11.47 -10.16 -2.00
N ASP A 22 10.42 -10.16 -2.82
CA ASP A 22 9.35 -9.16 -2.75
C ASP A 22 8.07 -9.66 -2.02
N GLY A 23 7.96 -10.97 -1.76
CA GLY A 23 6.82 -11.56 -1.08
C GLY A 23 5.48 -11.42 -1.85
N PHE A 24 4.39 -11.15 -1.11
CA PHE A 24 3.05 -11.00 -1.66
C PHE A 24 2.89 -9.65 -2.40
N LEU A 25 2.40 -9.67 -3.65
CA LEU A 25 2.29 -8.47 -4.49
C LEU A 25 0.84 -8.04 -4.73
N CYS A 26 0.00 -8.95 -5.20
CA CYS A 26 -1.41 -8.67 -5.45
C CYS A 26 -2.23 -9.97 -5.49
N PHE A 27 -3.52 -9.85 -5.25
CA PHE A 27 -4.49 -10.88 -5.63
C PHE A 27 -5.67 -10.24 -6.36
N GLN A 28 -6.38 -11.04 -7.15
CA GLN A 28 -7.60 -10.61 -7.81
C GLN A 28 -8.76 -11.52 -7.43
N THR A 29 -9.94 -10.93 -7.34
CA THR A 29 -11.21 -11.62 -7.17
C THR A 29 -12.03 -11.49 -8.46
N SER A 30 -13.29 -11.90 -8.45
CA SER A 30 -14.20 -11.67 -9.58
C SER A 30 -14.65 -10.22 -9.75
N LYS A 31 -14.40 -9.35 -8.75
CA LYS A 31 -14.90 -7.95 -8.75
C LYS A 31 -13.82 -6.89 -8.64
N TYR A 32 -12.72 -7.19 -7.97
CA TYR A 32 -11.65 -6.22 -7.72
C TYR A 32 -10.29 -6.89 -7.66
N LYS A 33 -9.27 -6.09 -7.90
CA LYS A 33 -7.86 -6.43 -7.71
C LYS A 33 -7.31 -5.66 -6.53
N LEU A 34 -6.59 -6.35 -5.65
CA LEU A 34 -5.92 -5.75 -4.50
C LEU A 34 -4.42 -5.75 -4.76
N HIS A 35 -3.83 -4.57 -4.72
CA HIS A 35 -2.40 -4.32 -4.80
C HIS A 35 -1.85 -4.09 -3.40
N TYR A 36 -0.72 -4.71 -3.11
CA TYR A 36 -0.07 -4.67 -1.81
C TYR A 36 1.39 -4.24 -1.96
N TYR A 37 1.81 -3.33 -1.08
CA TYR A 37 3.18 -2.88 -1.00
C TYR A 37 3.59 -2.76 0.47
N GLU A 38 4.62 -3.51 0.86
CA GLU A 38 5.20 -3.47 2.21
C GLU A 38 6.59 -2.86 2.15
N THR A 39 6.84 -1.93 3.05
CA THR A 39 8.14 -1.28 3.21
C THR A 39 9.02 -2.08 4.19
N PRO A 40 10.35 -1.94 4.13
CA PRO A 40 11.26 -2.58 5.10
C PRO A 40 10.98 -2.19 6.56
N THR A 41 10.37 -1.02 6.80
CA THR A 41 9.95 -0.55 8.13
C THR A 41 8.64 -1.18 8.62
N GLY A 42 8.03 -2.08 7.83
CA GLY A 42 6.80 -2.79 8.18
C GLY A 42 5.52 -2.00 7.91
N LEU A 43 5.59 -0.84 7.23
CA LEU A 43 4.40 -0.12 6.76
C LEU A 43 3.81 -0.81 5.55
N ARG A 44 2.48 -0.89 5.51
CA ARG A 44 1.73 -1.61 4.49
C ARG A 44 0.77 -0.68 3.79
N PHE A 45 0.91 -0.58 2.48
CA PHE A 45 0.06 0.20 1.61
C PHE A 45 -0.77 -0.76 0.78
N VAL A 46 -2.09 -0.53 0.77
CA VAL A 46 -3.06 -1.40 0.11
C VAL A 46 -3.95 -0.54 -0.76
N LEU A 47 -4.07 -0.90 -2.04
CA LEU A 47 -4.93 -0.23 -3.00
C LEU A 47 -5.83 -1.25 -3.68
N THR A 48 -7.12 -0.97 -3.73
CA THR A 48 -8.10 -1.78 -4.45
C THR A 48 -8.51 -1.08 -5.74
N THR A 49 -8.43 -1.77 -6.86
CA THR A 49 -8.80 -1.27 -8.19
C THR A 49 -9.74 -2.25 -8.88
N ASP A 50 -10.23 -1.88 -10.06
CA ASP A 50 -10.86 -2.84 -10.97
C ASP A 50 -9.84 -3.86 -11.51
N LEU A 51 -10.36 -4.87 -12.22
CA LEU A 51 -9.59 -5.99 -12.75
C LEU A 51 -8.71 -5.61 -13.96
N GLY A 52 -9.03 -4.52 -14.66
CA GLY A 52 -8.29 -4.07 -15.84
C GLY A 52 -6.96 -3.40 -15.50
N VAL A 53 -6.80 -2.93 -14.25
CA VAL A 53 -5.58 -2.27 -13.81
C VAL A 53 -4.42 -3.25 -13.69
N GLY A 54 -3.30 -2.86 -14.31
CA GLY A 54 -2.03 -3.58 -14.30
C GLY A 54 -1.36 -3.64 -12.92
N SER A 55 -0.05 -3.46 -12.83
CA SER A 55 0.63 -3.37 -11.53
C SER A 55 0.50 -1.94 -11.00
N ALA A 56 -0.05 -1.75 -9.80
CA ALA A 56 -0.08 -0.44 -9.14
C ALA A 56 1.11 -0.23 -8.18
N ARG A 57 2.20 -1.02 -8.33
CA ARG A 57 3.37 -0.96 -7.44
C ARG A 57 4.03 0.43 -7.44
N ASP A 58 4.18 1.04 -8.61
CA ASP A 58 4.79 2.38 -8.73
C ASP A 58 3.93 3.45 -8.04
N ALA A 59 2.61 3.36 -8.17
CA ALA A 59 1.68 4.26 -7.50
C ALA A 59 1.76 4.11 -5.98
N LEU A 60 1.83 2.88 -5.46
CA LEU A 60 2.00 2.59 -4.03
C LEU A 60 3.36 3.04 -3.50
N GLN A 61 4.43 2.88 -4.28
CA GLN A 61 5.76 3.36 -3.92
C GLN A 61 5.81 4.89 -3.88
N HIS A 62 5.19 5.56 -4.85
CA HIS A 62 5.08 7.03 -4.86
C HIS A 62 4.22 7.55 -3.70
N LEU A 63 3.13 6.86 -3.37
CA LEU A 63 2.31 7.15 -2.19
C LEU A 63 3.15 7.10 -0.91
N TYR A 64 4.00 6.08 -0.76
CA TYR A 64 4.92 5.97 0.36
C TYR A 64 5.95 7.12 0.37
N SER A 65 6.72 7.29 -0.70
CA SER A 65 7.86 8.20 -0.72
C SER A 65 7.46 9.68 -0.68
N ASN A 66 6.47 10.07 -1.47
CA ASN A 66 6.18 11.48 -1.70
C ASN A 66 5.08 12.01 -0.79
N ILE A 67 4.13 11.17 -0.40
CA ILE A 67 2.98 11.59 0.42
C ILE A 67 3.20 11.19 1.88
N TYR A 68 3.39 9.90 2.17
CA TYR A 68 3.51 9.42 3.55
C TYR A 68 4.78 9.91 4.24
N VAL A 69 5.96 9.72 3.63
CA VAL A 69 7.21 10.22 4.21
C VAL A 69 7.24 11.75 4.19
N GLY A 70 6.76 12.37 3.11
CA GLY A 70 6.77 13.83 2.94
C GLY A 70 5.90 14.60 3.93
N LEU A 71 4.68 14.14 4.19
CA LEU A 71 3.66 14.87 4.96
C LEU A 71 3.30 14.22 6.29
N GLY A 72 3.56 12.91 6.44
CA GLY A 72 3.36 12.17 7.69
C GLY A 72 4.63 12.17 8.53
N VAL A 73 5.67 11.47 8.08
CA VAL A 73 6.88 11.21 8.89
C VAL A 73 7.68 12.49 9.17
N LYS A 74 7.78 13.40 8.19
CA LYS A 74 8.47 14.68 8.37
C LYS A 74 7.69 15.69 9.22
N ASN A 75 6.43 15.41 9.55
CA ASN A 75 5.61 16.29 10.36
C ASN A 75 5.68 15.88 11.84
N PRO A 76 6.38 16.63 12.70
CA PRO A 76 6.53 16.27 14.12
C PRO A 76 5.21 16.32 14.90
N LEU A 77 4.17 16.97 14.35
CA LEU A 77 2.84 17.04 14.93
C LEU A 77 1.97 15.81 14.58
N CYS A 78 2.47 14.91 13.72
CA CYS A 78 1.80 13.66 13.37
C CYS A 78 2.46 12.49 14.11
N PRO A 79 1.87 11.98 15.21
CA PRO A 79 2.42 10.83 15.91
C PRO A 79 2.42 9.59 15.02
N LEU A 80 3.52 8.85 15.04
CA LEU A 80 3.67 7.59 14.30
C LEU A 80 2.86 6.48 14.99
N GLY A 81 2.17 5.66 14.20
CA GLY A 81 1.36 4.54 14.69
C GLY A 81 -0.09 4.89 15.01
N GLU A 82 -0.44 6.19 15.00
CA GLU A 82 -1.82 6.66 15.09
C GLU A 82 -2.40 6.96 13.70
N PRO A 83 -3.74 7.03 13.56
CA PRO A 83 -4.36 7.48 12.33
C PRO A 83 -3.87 8.88 11.94
N VAL A 84 -3.44 9.05 10.69
CA VAL A 84 -2.95 10.35 10.19
C VAL A 84 -4.09 11.36 10.15
N GLN A 85 -4.07 12.34 11.04
CA GLN A 85 -5.11 13.39 11.15
C GLN A 85 -4.84 14.62 10.25
N SER A 86 -3.65 14.72 9.64
CA SER A 86 -3.28 15.87 8.83
C SER A 86 -4.22 16.07 7.63
N GLU A 87 -4.89 17.22 7.57
CA GLU A 87 -5.74 17.59 6.44
C GLU A 87 -4.94 17.75 5.14
N LEU A 88 -3.72 18.28 5.23
CA LEU A 88 -2.81 18.40 4.08
C LEU A 88 -2.47 17.04 3.49
N PHE A 89 -2.22 16.04 4.35
CA PHE A 89 -2.01 14.66 3.91
C PHE A 89 -3.24 14.12 3.18
N ARG A 90 -4.44 14.30 3.76
CA ARG A 90 -5.70 13.83 3.16
C ARG A 90 -5.98 14.48 1.81
N SER A 91 -5.81 15.80 1.71
CA SER A 91 -6.02 16.55 0.47
C SER A 91 -5.05 16.13 -0.63
N ARG A 92 -3.76 15.97 -0.30
CA ARG A 92 -2.74 15.53 -1.27
C ARG A 92 -2.92 14.08 -1.69
N LEU A 93 -3.34 13.21 -0.77
CA LEU A 93 -3.68 11.83 -1.07
C LEU A 93 -4.87 11.74 -2.04
N ASP A 94 -5.96 12.47 -1.77
CA ASP A 94 -7.14 12.48 -2.63
C ASP A 94 -6.81 13.02 -4.04
N ALA A 95 -6.05 14.12 -4.13
CA ALA A 95 -5.59 14.65 -5.40
C ALA A 95 -4.71 13.66 -6.18
N PHE A 96 -3.83 12.93 -5.49
CA PHE A 96 -2.99 11.90 -6.11
C PHE A 96 -3.81 10.73 -6.65
N VAL A 97 -4.74 10.19 -5.84
CA VAL A 97 -5.58 9.05 -6.25
C VAL A 97 -6.46 9.43 -7.45
N ARG A 98 -7.02 10.64 -7.48
CA ARG A 98 -7.81 11.14 -8.62
C ARG A 98 -7.00 11.38 -9.89
N ALA A 99 -5.69 11.61 -9.75
CA ALA A 99 -4.81 11.83 -10.89
C ALA A 99 -4.27 10.52 -11.48
N LEU A 100 -4.55 9.37 -10.87
CA LEU A 100 -4.19 8.08 -11.43
C LEU A 100 -4.94 7.87 -12.76
N PRO A 101 -4.31 7.24 -13.76
CA PRO A 101 -4.89 7.09 -15.10
C PRO A 101 -5.99 6.02 -15.18
N PHE A 102 -6.40 5.45 -14.04
CA PHE A 102 -7.37 4.37 -13.91
C PHE A 102 -8.37 4.66 -12.78
#